data_AF-A0A418GNY0-F1
#
_entry.id   AF-A0A418GNY0-F1
#
_cell.length_a   1.000
_cell.length_b   1.000
_cell.length_c   1.000
_cell.angle_alpha   90.00
_cell.angle_beta   90.00
_cell.angle_gamma   90.00
#
_symmetry.space_group_name_H-M   'P 1'
#
loop_
_entity.id
_entity.type
_entity.pdbx_description
1 polymer ?
#
loop_
_entity_poly.entity_id
_entity_poly.type
_entity_poly.pdbx_seq_one_letter_code
_entity_poly.pdbx_strand_id
1 'polypeptide(L)'
;DVLATDIVLTIRQRLFAEAEAKELAVRDFACTFLGLISSANGTLIMQIGDGGVVVDLGHGLQLPLTPMVGEYTNMTHFITDEDAVSRLETFTSTERAHKVAAFTDGIQRLALNMLDNSPHVPFFTPFFNGLASATQEQLDLLPELLKQFLSSPAVNERTDDDKTLALALWLP
;
A
#
# COMPACT_ATOMS: atom_id res chain seq x y z
N ASP A 1 -14.26 -12.27 5.14
CA ASP A 1 -12.99 -11.73 5.67
C ASP A 1 -12.16 -12.69 6.53
N VAL A 2 -12.56 -13.96 6.71
CA VAL A 2 -11.82 -14.95 7.54
C VAL A 2 -10.33 -15.01 7.19
N LEU A 3 -9.99 -15.14 5.90
CA LEU A 3 -8.59 -15.18 5.46
C LEU A 3 -7.80 -13.92 5.84
N ALA A 4 -8.42 -12.74 5.72
CA ALA A 4 -7.76 -11.48 6.05
C ALA A 4 -7.50 -11.37 7.56
N THR A 5 -8.47 -11.75 8.38
CA THR A 5 -8.34 -11.83 9.83
C THR A 5 -7.23 -12.80 10.23
N ASP A 6 -7.18 -14.00 9.65
CA ASP A 6 -6.15 -15.01 9.94
C ASP A 6 -4.74 -14.50 9.59
N ILE A 7 -4.60 -13.81 8.45
CA ILE A 7 -3.33 -13.18 8.05
C ILE A 7 -2.91 -12.14 9.08
N VAL A 8 -3.79 -11.22 9.46
CA VAL A 8 -3.48 -10.16 10.43
C VAL A 8 -3.14 -10.74 11.81
N LEU A 9 -3.89 -11.72 12.29
CA LEU A 9 -3.58 -12.42 13.55
C LEU A 9 -2.22 -13.11 13.50
N THR A 10 -1.89 -13.76 12.39
CA THR A 10 -0.59 -14.41 12.20
C THR A 10 0.55 -13.40 12.21
N ILE A 11 0.40 -12.27 11.51
CA ILE A 11 1.40 -11.20 11.49
C ILE A 11 1.58 -10.62 12.91
N ARG A 12 0.49 -10.32 13.60
CA ARG A 12 0.52 -9.85 15.00
C ARG A 12 1.30 -10.82 15.89
N GLN A 13 0.97 -12.11 15.83
CA GLN A 13 1.66 -13.12 16.62
C GLN A 13 3.18 -13.13 16.33
N ARG A 14 3.57 -12.98 15.06
CA ARG A 14 5.00 -12.91 14.66
C ARG A 14 5.68 -11.65 15.18
N LEU A 15 5.04 -10.50 15.10
CA LEU A 15 5.58 -9.23 15.61
C LEU A 15 5.78 -9.27 17.13
N PHE A 16 4.80 -9.81 17.87
CA PHE A 16 4.90 -9.94 19.32
C PHE A 16 6.01 -10.93 19.74
N ALA A 17 6.10 -12.07 19.07
CA ALA A 17 7.17 -13.04 19.31
C ALA A 17 8.57 -12.46 19.00
N GLU A 18 8.68 -11.66 17.94
CA GLU A 18 9.93 -11.00 17.57
C GLU A 18 10.33 -9.89 18.56
N ALA A 19 9.36 -9.13 19.08
CA ALA A 19 9.59 -8.13 20.12
C ALA A 19 10.08 -8.79 21.42
N GLU A 20 9.45 -9.90 21.81
CA GLU A 20 9.88 -10.71 22.96
C GLU A 20 11.30 -11.26 22.75
N ALA A 21 11.59 -11.85 21.59
CA ALA A 21 12.90 -12.43 21.27
C ALA A 21 14.03 -11.39 21.25
N LYS A 22 13.71 -10.13 20.94
CA LYS A 22 14.66 -9.01 20.92
C LYS A 22 14.70 -8.19 22.20
N GLU A 23 13.89 -8.54 23.20
CA GLU A 23 13.73 -7.77 24.45
C GLU A 23 13.34 -6.29 24.20
N LEU A 24 12.55 -6.04 23.15
CA LEU A 24 12.09 -4.71 22.76
C LEU A 24 10.59 -4.55 23.07
N ALA A 25 10.12 -3.31 23.12
CA ALA A 25 8.69 -3.06 23.31
C ALA A 25 7.94 -3.34 22.01
N VAL A 26 6.73 -3.92 22.08
CA VAL A 26 5.90 -4.19 20.89
C VAL A 26 5.65 -2.94 20.06
N ARG A 27 5.56 -1.77 20.72
CA ARG A 27 5.42 -0.46 20.05
C ARG A 27 6.59 -0.12 19.12
N ASP A 28 7.78 -0.69 19.34
CA ASP A 28 8.94 -0.48 18.49
C ASP A 28 8.80 -1.22 17.14
N PHE A 29 7.79 -2.10 17.05
CA PHE A 29 7.35 -2.80 15.83
C PHE A 29 6.00 -2.28 15.31
N ALA A 30 5.49 -1.18 15.88
CA ALA A 30 4.26 -0.58 15.42
C ALA A 30 4.42 -0.10 13.97
N CYS A 31 3.59 -0.62 13.08
CA CYS A 31 3.55 -0.24 11.69
C CYS A 31 2.13 -0.34 11.14
N THR A 32 1.86 0.43 10.09
CA THR A 32 0.67 0.25 9.28
C THR A 32 0.79 -1.06 8.49
N PHE A 33 -0.33 -1.56 7.98
CA PHE A 33 -0.38 -2.77 7.19
C PHE A 33 -1.21 -2.56 5.93
N LEU A 34 -0.61 -2.82 4.78
CA LEU A 34 -1.27 -2.92 3.49
C LEU A 34 -1.04 -4.31 2.93
N GLY A 35 -2.10 -4.98 2.51
CA GLY A 35 -2.04 -6.31 1.92
C GLY A 35 -2.86 -6.40 0.65
N LEU A 36 -2.31 -7.06 -0.37
CA LEU A 36 -3.02 -7.39 -1.60
C LEU A 36 -2.68 -8.81 -2.04
N ILE A 37 -3.71 -9.59 -2.32
CA ILE A 37 -3.63 -10.92 -2.92
C ILE A 37 -4.50 -10.91 -4.17
N SER A 38 -3.92 -11.22 -5.32
CA SER A 38 -4.64 -11.26 -6.60
C SER A 38 -4.33 -12.56 -7.33
N SER A 39 -5.35 -13.22 -7.84
CA SER A 39 -5.27 -14.51 -8.54
C SER A 39 -6.27 -14.57 -9.70
N ALA A 40 -6.32 -15.71 -10.40
CA ALA A 40 -7.34 -15.95 -11.42
C ALA A 40 -8.77 -15.97 -10.84
N ASN A 41 -8.91 -16.20 -9.53
CA ASN A 41 -10.20 -16.36 -8.86
C ASN A 41 -10.68 -15.06 -8.20
N GLY A 42 -9.89 -13.99 -8.26
CA GLY A 42 -10.24 -12.70 -7.67
C GLY A 42 -9.10 -12.03 -6.91
N THR A 43 -9.45 -10.92 -6.28
CA THR A 43 -8.56 -10.02 -5.54
C THR A 43 -9.09 -9.79 -4.13
N LEU A 44 -8.20 -9.85 -3.14
CA LEU A 44 -8.42 -9.45 -1.75
C LEU A 44 -7.44 -8.32 -1.41
N ILE A 45 -7.95 -7.23 -0.87
CA ILE A 45 -7.19 -6.10 -0.34
C ILE A 45 -7.51 -5.96 1.15
N MET A 46 -6.49 -5.65 1.94
CA MET A 46 -6.55 -5.61 3.40
C MET A 46 -5.76 -4.38 3.87
N GLN A 47 -6.29 -3.62 4.81
CA GLN A 47 -5.66 -2.39 5.26
C GLN A 47 -5.87 -2.13 6.75
N ILE A 48 -4.80 -1.68 7.41
CA ILE A 48 -4.78 -1.04 8.73
C ILE A 48 -3.82 0.15 8.63
N GLY A 49 -4.31 1.37 8.85
CA GLY A 49 -3.52 2.60 8.78
C GLY A 49 -3.81 3.46 7.54
N ASP A 50 -2.92 4.43 7.33
CA ASP A 50 -3.06 5.60 6.45
C ASP A 50 -2.36 5.46 5.08
N GLY A 51 -1.72 4.33 4.82
CA GLY A 51 -1.27 4.00 3.46
C GLY A 51 -2.44 3.74 2.50
N GLY A 52 -2.14 3.54 1.21
CA GLY A 52 -3.15 3.31 0.18
C GLY A 52 -2.79 2.20 -0.79
N VAL A 53 -3.81 1.48 -1.29
CA VAL A 53 -3.69 0.47 -2.35
C VAL A 53 -4.60 0.83 -3.51
N VAL A 54 -4.01 1.32 -4.60
CA VAL A 54 -4.69 1.61 -5.86
C VAL A 54 -4.61 0.39 -6.77
N VAL A 55 -5.74 0.03 -7.38
CA VAL A 55 -5.84 -1.13 -8.28
C VAL A 55 -6.61 -0.81 -9.56
N ASP A 56 -6.27 -1.49 -10.64
CA ASP A 56 -7.10 -1.58 -11.85
C ASP A 56 -7.64 -3.01 -11.95
N LEU A 57 -8.95 -3.17 -11.84
CA LEU A 57 -9.65 -4.47 -11.95
C LEU A 57 -10.24 -4.70 -13.36
N GLY A 58 -9.91 -3.84 -14.33
CA GLY A 58 -10.44 -3.88 -15.70
C GLY A 58 -11.30 -2.68 -16.08
N HIS A 59 -11.63 -1.82 -15.11
CA HIS A 59 -12.49 -0.64 -15.28
C HIS A 59 -11.78 0.68 -14.99
N GLY A 60 -10.44 0.66 -14.89
CA GLY A 60 -9.62 1.81 -14.53
C GLY A 60 -9.14 1.79 -13.08
N LEU A 61 -8.27 2.74 -12.75
CA LEU A 61 -7.67 2.85 -11.42
C LEU A 61 -8.71 3.31 -10.39
N GLN A 62 -8.78 2.58 -9.28
CA GLN A 62 -9.62 2.88 -8.13
C GLN A 62 -8.85 2.68 -6.83
N LEU A 63 -9.31 3.32 -5.76
CA LEU A 63 -8.81 3.15 -4.39
C LEU A 63 -9.91 2.44 -3.59
N PRO A 64 -9.86 1.10 -3.45
CA PRO A 64 -10.99 0.36 -2.87
C PRO A 64 -11.17 0.57 -1.37
N LEU A 65 -10.06 0.85 -0.66
CA LEU A 65 -10.06 1.13 0.79
C LEU A 65 -9.51 2.53 1.02
N THR A 66 -10.24 3.34 1.78
CA THR A 66 -9.81 4.71 2.09
C THR A 66 -8.74 4.69 3.19
N PRO A 67 -7.60 5.39 3.00
CA PRO A 67 -6.62 5.67 4.05
C PRO A 67 -7.27 6.03 5.39
N MET A 68 -6.88 5.34 6.46
CA MET A 68 -7.38 5.63 7.80
C MET A 68 -6.67 6.86 8.36
N VAL A 69 -7.13 8.03 7.96
CA VAL A 69 -6.68 9.30 8.54
C VAL A 69 -7.45 9.51 9.84
N GLY A 70 -6.76 9.47 10.99
CA GLY A 70 -7.41 9.62 12.30
C GLY A 70 -8.16 10.95 12.47
N GLU A 71 -9.12 11.00 13.41
CA GLU A 71 -9.89 12.22 13.76
C GLU A 71 -9.01 13.38 14.24
N TYR A 72 -7.79 13.07 14.71
CA TYR A 72 -6.75 14.02 15.05
C TYR A 72 -5.60 13.85 14.07
N THR A 73 -4.98 14.97 13.68
CA THR A 73 -3.93 15.08 12.64
C THR A 73 -2.66 14.24 12.85
N ASN A 74 -2.57 13.37 13.88
CA ASN A 74 -1.40 12.54 14.17
C ASN A 74 -1.78 11.15 14.77
N MET A 75 -3.00 10.66 14.56
CA MET A 75 -3.39 9.33 15.06
C MET A 75 -3.34 8.29 13.94
N THR A 76 -2.22 7.57 13.86
CA THR A 76 -2.03 6.43 12.96
C THR A 76 -2.47 5.13 13.65
N HIS A 77 -3.13 4.25 12.90
CA HIS A 77 -3.54 2.94 13.39
C HIS A 77 -2.51 1.88 13.01
N PHE A 78 -2.12 1.06 13.98
CA PHE A 78 -1.06 0.09 13.79
C PHE A 78 -1.57 -1.34 13.86
N ILE A 79 -0.90 -2.24 13.13
CA ILE A 79 -1.19 -3.67 13.18
C ILE A 79 -0.95 -4.26 14.57
N THR A 80 -0.21 -3.58 15.46
CA THR A 80 0.05 -4.02 16.84
C THR A 80 -0.99 -3.54 17.86
N ASP A 81 -1.89 -2.62 17.50
CA ASP A 81 -2.88 -2.04 18.42
C ASP A 81 -3.87 -3.09 18.95
N GLU A 82 -4.40 -2.94 20.15
CA GLU A 82 -5.33 -3.94 20.72
C GLU A 82 -6.57 -4.14 19.84
N ASP A 83 -7.03 -3.08 19.18
CA ASP A 83 -8.22 -3.05 18.32
C ASP A 83 -7.93 -3.22 16.81
N ALA A 84 -6.70 -3.62 16.43
CA ALA A 84 -6.30 -3.70 15.03
C ALA A 84 -7.18 -4.64 14.19
N VAL A 85 -7.65 -5.76 14.76
CA VAL A 85 -8.56 -6.69 14.06
C VAL A 85 -9.94 -6.07 13.82
N SER A 86 -10.45 -5.30 14.78
CA SER A 86 -11.72 -4.57 14.59
C SER A 86 -11.60 -3.38 13.64
N ARG A 87 -10.38 -2.87 13.42
CA ARG A 87 -10.10 -1.81 12.45
C ARG A 87 -9.69 -2.33 11.07
N LEU A 88 -9.53 -3.65 10.91
CA LEU A 88 -9.13 -4.22 9.63
C LEU A 88 -10.21 -3.97 8.57
N GLU A 89 -9.87 -3.14 7.59
CA GLU A 89 -10.71 -2.92 6.42
C GLU A 89 -10.32 -3.89 5.32
N THR A 90 -11.32 -4.40 4.60
CA THR A 90 -11.09 -5.36 3.52
C THR A 90 -11.95 -5.07 2.31
N PHE A 91 -11.41 -5.35 1.14
CA PHE A 91 -12.12 -5.28 -0.12
C PHE A 91 -11.91 -6.58 -0.88
N THR A 92 -12.97 -7.12 -1.47
CA THR A 92 -12.91 -8.31 -2.30
C THR A 92 -13.56 -8.07 -3.66
N SER A 93 -12.97 -8.66 -4.70
CA SER A 93 -13.55 -8.72 -6.04
C SER A 93 -13.31 -10.10 -6.63
N THR A 94 -14.22 -10.56 -7.48
CA THR A 94 -14.02 -11.75 -8.32
C THR A 94 -13.09 -11.48 -9.50
N GLU A 95 -12.73 -10.22 -9.74
CA GLU A 95 -11.81 -9.81 -10.79
C GLU A 95 -10.36 -9.84 -10.30
N ARG A 96 -9.44 -10.17 -11.22
CA ARG A 96 -8.00 -10.08 -10.99
C ARG A 96 -7.55 -8.63 -11.12
N ALA A 97 -6.69 -8.17 -10.22
CA ALA A 97 -5.97 -6.92 -10.40
C ALA A 97 -4.96 -6.98 -11.57
N HIS A 98 -5.14 -6.08 -12.53
CA HIS A 98 -4.24 -5.88 -13.67
C HIS A 98 -3.09 -4.94 -13.33
N LYS A 99 -3.37 -3.88 -12.58
CA LYS A 99 -2.37 -2.91 -12.09
C LYS A 99 -2.57 -2.75 -10.61
N VAL A 100 -1.48 -2.65 -9.87
CA VAL A 100 -1.47 -2.43 -8.43
C VAL A 100 -0.40 -1.41 -8.08
N ALA A 101 -0.74 -0.46 -7.22
CA ALA A 101 0.17 0.46 -6.57
C ALA A 101 -0.16 0.52 -5.07
N ALA A 102 0.74 0.06 -4.22
CA ALA A 102 0.65 0.23 -2.77
C ALA A 102 1.67 1.29 -2.32
N PHE A 103 1.26 2.22 -1.45
CA PHE A 103 2.10 3.35 -1.06
C PHE A 103 1.88 3.77 0.39
N THR A 104 2.92 4.37 0.97
CA THR A 104 2.84 5.06 2.27
C THR A 104 2.21 6.44 2.13
N ASP A 105 1.68 6.95 3.23
CA ASP A 105 1.13 8.30 3.38
C ASP A 105 2.09 9.41 2.91
N GLY A 106 3.40 9.19 3.03
CA GLY A 106 4.44 10.08 2.53
C GLY A 106 4.33 10.49 1.05
N ILE A 107 3.63 9.72 0.20
CA ILE A 107 3.31 10.12 -1.19
C ILE A 107 1.81 10.23 -1.48
N GLN A 108 0.94 10.13 -0.47
CA GLN A 108 -0.51 10.13 -0.65
C GLN A 108 -1.02 11.40 -1.35
N ARG A 109 -0.46 12.58 -1.03
CA ARG A 109 -0.84 13.86 -1.67
C ARG A 109 -0.45 13.95 -3.15
N LEU A 110 0.48 13.12 -3.60
CA LEU A 110 0.87 12.99 -5.01
C LEU A 110 0.00 11.96 -5.72
N ALA A 111 -0.34 10.90 -4.99
CA ALA A 111 -1.02 9.71 -5.49
C ALA A 111 -2.54 9.86 -5.55
N LEU A 112 -3.15 10.65 -4.67
CA LEU A 112 -4.60 10.78 -4.54
C LEU A 112 -5.07 12.23 -4.73
N ASN A 113 -6.28 12.38 -5.25
CA ASN A 113 -7.04 13.60 -5.12
C ASN A 113 -7.62 13.68 -3.70
N MET A 114 -7.16 14.64 -2.90
CA MET A 114 -7.53 14.74 -1.48
C MET A 114 -9.01 15.16 -1.26
N LEU A 115 -9.71 15.61 -2.29
CA LEU A 115 -11.13 15.98 -2.16
C LEU A 115 -12.06 14.77 -2.10
N ASP A 116 -11.75 13.72 -2.86
CA ASP A 116 -12.62 12.56 -3.05
C ASP A 116 -11.89 11.21 -2.89
N ASN A 117 -10.61 11.23 -2.52
CA ASN A 117 -9.72 10.07 -2.43
C ASN A 117 -9.60 9.26 -3.72
N SER A 118 -9.95 9.84 -4.88
CA SER A 118 -9.75 9.17 -6.16
C SER A 118 -8.26 9.09 -6.52
N PRO A 119 -7.81 8.02 -7.20
CA PRO A 119 -6.44 7.94 -7.68
C PRO A 119 -6.13 9.08 -8.67
N HIS A 120 -5.04 9.81 -8.44
CA HIS A 120 -4.52 10.77 -9.41
C HIS A 120 -3.86 10.01 -10.57
N VAL A 121 -4.66 9.61 -11.56
CA VAL A 121 -4.23 8.80 -12.71
C VAL A 121 -2.93 9.28 -13.36
N PRO A 122 -2.67 10.59 -13.57
CA PRO A 122 -1.41 11.05 -14.17
C PRO A 122 -0.16 10.73 -13.33
N PHE A 123 -0.29 10.57 -12.01
CA PHE A 123 0.82 10.13 -11.15
C PHE A 123 1.21 8.68 -11.45
N PHE A 124 0.22 7.79 -11.61
CA PHE A 124 0.45 6.36 -11.82
C PHE A 124 0.81 5.97 -13.25
N THR A 125 0.31 6.75 -14.22
CA THR A 125 0.41 6.43 -15.66
C THR A 125 1.86 6.18 -16.13
N PRO A 126 2.86 7.02 -15.79
CA PRO A 126 4.25 6.77 -16.21
C PRO A 126 4.81 5.46 -15.68
N PHE A 127 4.48 5.09 -14.43
CA PHE A 127 4.95 3.86 -13.82
C PHE A 127 4.39 2.62 -14.49
N PHE A 128 3.07 2.57 -14.70
CA PHE A 128 2.45 1.43 -15.36
C PHE A 128 2.85 1.33 -16.84
N ASN A 129 3.03 2.45 -17.54
CA ASN A 129 3.55 2.45 -18.90
C ASN A 129 5.00 1.95 -18.96
N GLY A 130 5.83 2.37 -18.00
CA GLY A 130 7.21 1.90 -17.87
C GLY A 130 7.26 0.39 -17.64
N LEU A 131 6.46 -0.13 -16.70
CA LEU A 131 6.35 -1.57 -16.44
C LEU A 131 5.85 -2.37 -17.64
N ALA A 132 4.88 -1.82 -18.40
CA ALA A 132 4.30 -2.52 -19.55
C ALA A 132 5.23 -2.56 -20.78
N SER A 133 6.15 -1.59 -20.90
CA SER A 133 7.01 -1.43 -22.09
C SER A 133 8.47 -1.83 -21.86
N ALA A 134 8.87 -2.06 -20.60
CA ALA A 134 10.24 -2.42 -20.26
C ALA A 134 10.63 -3.79 -20.82
N THR A 135 11.83 -3.87 -21.42
CA THR A 135 12.49 -5.15 -21.67
C THR A 135 12.97 -5.78 -20.38
N GLN A 136 13.37 -7.06 -20.41
CA GLN A 136 13.89 -7.74 -19.24
C GLN A 136 15.11 -7.01 -18.63
N GLU A 137 16.00 -6.48 -19.46
CA GLU A 137 17.16 -5.71 -18.99
C GLU A 137 16.76 -4.36 -18.38
N GLN A 138 15.66 -3.76 -18.83
CA GLN A 138 15.17 -2.49 -18.30
C GLN A 138 14.41 -2.67 -16.98
N LEU A 139 13.77 -3.82 -16.76
CA LEU A 139 13.07 -4.12 -15.51
C LEU A 139 14.00 -4.03 -14.30
N ASP A 140 15.25 -4.47 -14.45
CA ASP A 140 16.26 -4.40 -13.38
C ASP A 140 16.66 -2.96 -13.02
N LEU A 141 16.43 -2.00 -13.93
CA LEU A 141 16.73 -0.58 -13.72
C LEU A 141 15.55 0.20 -13.08
N LEU A 142 14.32 -0.32 -13.21
CA LEU A 142 13.12 0.39 -12.74
C LEU A 142 13.13 0.71 -11.23
N PRO A 143 13.61 -0.17 -10.32
CA PRO A 143 13.66 0.15 -8.90
C PRO A 143 14.53 1.38 -8.60
N GLU A 144 15.68 1.51 -9.26
CA GLU A 144 16.59 2.65 -9.06
C GLU A 144 16.02 3.94 -9.66
N LEU A 145 15.39 3.86 -10.83
CA LEU A 145 14.68 5.00 -11.42
C LEU A 145 13.52 5.47 -10.55
N LEU A 146 12.76 4.54 -9.96
CA LEU A 146 11.70 4.86 -9.01
C LEU A 146 12.26 5.55 -7.77
N LYS A 147 13.36 5.04 -7.21
CA LYS A 147 14.05 5.65 -6.07
C LYS A 147 14.52 7.08 -6.38
N GLN A 148 15.10 7.30 -7.56
CA GLN A 148 15.52 8.63 -8.01
C GLN A 148 14.33 9.59 -8.16
N PHE A 149 13.21 9.11 -8.72
CA PHE A 149 11.99 9.89 -8.80
C PHE A 149 11.46 10.28 -7.40
N LEU A 150 11.33 9.31 -6.49
CA LEU A 150 10.85 9.55 -5.13
C LEU A 150 11.79 10.48 -4.34
N SER A 151 13.07 10.52 -4.69
CA SER A 151 14.07 11.40 -4.09
C SER A 151 14.22 12.75 -4.81
N SER A 152 13.43 13.01 -5.85
CA SER A 152 13.56 14.22 -6.65
C SER A 152 13.11 15.47 -5.88
N PRO A 153 13.63 16.66 -6.20
CA PRO A 153 13.18 17.92 -5.58
C PRO A 153 11.66 18.11 -5.70
N ALA A 154 11.08 17.79 -6.86
CA ALA A 154 9.63 17.93 -7.10
C ALA A 154 8.76 17.06 -6.17
N VAL A 155 9.30 15.97 -5.64
CA VAL A 155 8.64 15.11 -4.66
C VAL A 155 8.94 15.60 -3.24
N ASN A 156 10.21 15.82 -2.90
CA ASN A 156 10.65 16.23 -1.56
C ASN A 156 10.16 17.64 -1.16
N GLU A 157 9.88 18.53 -2.11
CA GLU A 157 9.27 19.84 -1.82
C GLU A 157 7.82 19.73 -1.33
N ARG A 158 7.17 18.57 -1.52
CA ARG A 158 5.77 18.33 -1.18
C ARG A 158 5.58 17.43 0.04
N THR A 159 6.64 16.78 0.51
CA THR A 159 6.61 15.84 1.63
C THR A 159 8.02 15.66 2.21
N ASP A 160 8.12 15.78 3.52
CA ASP A 160 9.31 15.52 4.32
C ASP A 160 9.34 14.10 4.91
N ASP A 161 8.28 13.32 4.70
CA ASP A 161 8.12 11.96 5.22
C ASP A 161 8.82 10.90 4.36
N ASP A 162 8.93 9.69 4.91
CA ASP A 162 9.45 8.51 4.23
C ASP A 162 8.51 8.03 3.11
N LYS A 163 9.09 7.77 1.94
CA LYS A 163 8.34 7.51 0.71
C LYS A 163 8.55 6.10 0.24
N THR A 164 7.46 5.34 0.19
CA THR A 164 7.47 3.99 -0.39
C THR A 164 6.38 3.88 -1.45
N LEU A 165 6.73 3.28 -2.59
CA LEU A 165 5.80 2.88 -3.65
C LEU A 165 6.17 1.47 -4.12
N ALA A 166 5.23 0.53 -3.97
CA ALA A 166 5.31 -0.82 -4.52
C ALA A 166 4.34 -0.93 -5.69
N LEU A 167 4.81 -1.45 -6.82
CA LEU A 167 4.03 -1.56 -8.05
C LEU A 167 4.00 -3.00 -8.54
N ALA A 168 2.86 -3.42 -9.07
CA ALA A 168 2.74 -4.68 -9.79
C ALA A 168 1.86 -4.52 -11.03
N LEU A 169 2.21 -5.24 -12.09
CA LEU A 169 1.48 -5.30 -13.34
C LEU A 169 1.29 -6.76 -13.72
N TRP A 170 0.06 -7.17 -13.99
CA TRP A 170 -0.25 -8.45 -14.59
C TRP A 170 -0.29 -8.30 -16.11
N LEU A 171 0.60 -9.02 -16.79
CA LEU A 171 0.60 -9.16 -18.24
C LEU A 171 -0.03 -10.53 -18.59
N PRO A 172 -1.07 -10.57 -19.44
CA PRO A 172 -1.67 -11.82 -19.90
C PRO A 172 -0.76 -12.63 -20.82
#